data_AF-A0A7J4TV31-F1
#
_entry.id   AF-A0A7J4TV31-F1
#
_cell.length_a   1.000
_cell.length_b   1.000
_cell.length_c   1.000
_cell.angle_alpha   90.00
_cell.angle_beta   90.00
_cell.angle_gamma   90.00
#
_symmetry.space_group_name_H-M   'P 1'
#
loop_
_entity.id
_entity.type
_entity.pdbx_description
1 polymer ?
#
loop_
_entity_poly.entity_id
_entity_poly.type
_entity_poly.pdbx_seq_one_letter_code
_entity_poly.pdbx_strand_id
1 'polypeptide(L)'
;MVSMVHRIQDHICEVIGEIDRTEYREDVWTREEGGGGRSRVFSSGEVFEKAGVNVSVVHGTLSEEAAERMGGGNPNDGLEFFATGISLVLHPNNPMAPTVHSNYRYFERGTGQENGSWWFGGGADLTPSYLFEEDAAHFHSTYRAICERHEIADYAKFKRWCDEYFHNGHRGEARGVGGIFFDNLRGESKNECFSFVEDCAEGFLDSYMPILLRRVNMPFDEG
;
A
#
# COMPACT_ATOMS: atom_id res chain seq x y z
N MET A 1 3.05 14.19 2.85
CA MET A 1 2.87 13.03 1.95
C MET A 1 4.09 12.74 1.07
N VAL A 2 4.53 13.61 0.15
CA VAL A 2 5.68 13.32 -0.75
C VAL A 2 6.95 12.88 0.00
N SER A 3 7.33 13.61 1.04
CA SER A 3 8.48 13.25 1.88
C SER A 3 8.30 11.88 2.56
N MET A 4 7.08 11.55 2.98
CA MET A 4 6.78 10.27 3.63
C MET A 4 6.90 9.11 2.63
N VAL A 5 6.30 9.19 1.44
CA VAL A 5 6.36 8.08 0.47
C VAL A 5 7.80 7.76 0.02
N HIS A 6 8.65 8.77 -0.15
CA HIS A 6 10.06 8.56 -0.46
C HIS A 6 10.83 7.96 0.70
N ARG A 7 10.65 8.48 1.93
CA ARG A 7 11.26 7.95 3.15
C ARG A 7 10.91 6.49 3.39
N ILE A 8 9.63 6.13 3.24
CA ILE A 8 9.16 4.75 3.41
C ILE A 8 9.72 3.84 2.30
N GLN A 9 9.75 4.30 1.05
CA GLN A 9 10.38 3.52 -0.03
C GLN A 9 11.87 3.28 0.23
N ASP A 10 12.61 4.31 0.67
CA ASP A 10 14.03 4.17 1.00
C ASP A 10 14.23 3.15 2.13
N HIS A 11 13.47 3.27 3.22
CA HIS A 11 13.58 2.36 4.35
C HIS A 11 13.20 0.91 4.01
N ILE A 12 12.08 0.69 3.30
CA ILE A 12 11.65 -0.65 2.89
C ILE A 12 12.69 -1.29 1.97
N CYS A 13 13.22 -0.54 0.99
CA CYS A 13 14.23 -1.07 0.07
C CYS A 13 15.55 -1.39 0.77
N GLU A 14 15.96 -0.60 1.77
CA GLU A 14 17.14 -0.90 2.58
C GLU A 14 16.98 -2.26 3.29
N VAL A 15 15.87 -2.44 4.03
CA VAL A 15 15.58 -3.69 4.76
C VAL A 15 15.46 -4.89 3.82
N ILE A 16 14.80 -4.74 2.66
CA ILE A 16 14.71 -5.80 1.66
C ILE A 16 16.09 -6.16 1.12
N GLY A 17 16.92 -5.17 0.78
CA GLY A 17 18.25 -5.40 0.23
C GLY A 17 19.18 -6.13 1.20
N GLU A 18 19.10 -5.82 2.49
CA GLU A 18 19.86 -6.52 3.54
C GLU A 18 19.48 -8.00 3.66
N ILE A 19 18.18 -8.30 3.60
CA ILE A 19 17.65 -9.65 3.82
C ILE A 19 17.78 -10.52 2.57
N ASP A 20 17.56 -9.93 1.40
CA ASP A 20 17.63 -10.62 0.11
C ASP A 20 19.05 -10.67 -0.48
N ARG A 21 19.99 -9.96 0.16
CA ARG A 21 21.40 -9.79 -0.27
C ARG A 21 21.53 -9.39 -1.73
N THR A 22 20.61 -8.54 -2.18
CA THR A 22 20.43 -8.15 -3.58
C THR A 22 20.18 -6.66 -3.66
N GLU A 23 20.72 -6.01 -4.69
CA GLU A 23 20.44 -4.60 -4.97
C GLU A 23 19.20 -4.46 -5.87
N TYR A 24 18.44 -3.39 -5.67
CA TYR A 24 17.33 -3.06 -6.56
C TYR A 24 17.83 -2.40 -7.85
N ARG A 25 17.13 -2.66 -8.95
CA ARG A 25 17.16 -1.79 -10.13
C ARG A 25 16.24 -0.60 -9.87
N GLU A 26 16.77 0.61 -9.95
CA GLU A 26 15.99 1.84 -9.87
C GLU A 26 15.69 2.39 -11.27
N ASP A 27 14.46 2.84 -11.46
CA ASP A 27 14.00 3.53 -12.65
C ASP A 27 13.27 4.82 -12.23
N VAL A 28 13.91 5.96 -12.49
CA VAL A 28 13.35 7.29 -12.23
C VAL A 28 12.74 7.79 -13.54
N TRP A 29 11.43 8.05 -13.52
CA TRP A 29 10.68 8.39 -14.70
C TRP A 29 9.86 9.66 -14.50
N THR A 30 9.52 10.32 -15.61
CA THR A 30 8.69 11.53 -15.66
C THR A 30 7.53 11.33 -16.61
N ARG A 31 6.44 12.09 -16.44
CA ARG A 31 5.33 12.14 -17.42
C ARG A 31 5.36 13.47 -18.15
N GLU A 32 5.06 13.42 -19.44
CA GLU A 32 4.88 14.63 -20.26
C GLU A 32 3.77 15.53 -19.69
N GLU A 33 2.69 14.92 -19.17
CA GLU A 33 1.55 15.63 -18.59
C GLU A 33 1.80 16.18 -17.17
N GLY A 34 2.93 15.83 -16.53
CA GLY A 34 3.31 16.35 -15.21
C GLY A 34 3.66 15.27 -14.18
N GLY A 35 4.67 15.58 -13.36
CA GLY A 35 5.17 14.71 -12.31
C GLY A 35 5.99 13.51 -12.82
N GLY A 36 5.98 12.42 -12.06
CA GLY A 36 6.82 11.27 -12.30
C GLY A 36 6.78 10.25 -11.16
N GLY A 37 7.85 9.47 -11.05
CA GLY A 37 7.99 8.48 -9.99
C GLY A 37 9.34 7.79 -9.96
N ARG A 38 9.48 6.90 -8.99
CA ARG A 38 10.66 6.07 -8.77
C ARG A 38 10.19 4.64 -8.56
N SER A 39 10.53 3.77 -9.50
CA SER A 39 10.24 2.34 -9.42
C SER A 39 11.49 1.60 -9.00
N ARG A 40 11.42 0.80 -7.93
CA ARG A 40 12.52 -0.05 -7.46
C ARG A 40 12.12 -1.50 -7.52
N VAL A 41 12.94 -2.31 -8.18
CA VAL A 41 12.66 -3.73 -8.38
C VAL A 41 13.86 -4.56 -7.98
N PHE A 42 13.66 -5.48 -7.04
CA PHE A 42 14.56 -6.60 -6.77
C PHE A 42 14.07 -7.81 -7.56
N SER A 43 14.99 -8.62 -8.07
CA SER A 43 14.67 -9.79 -8.88
C SER A 43 15.75 -10.84 -8.69
N SER A 44 15.33 -12.11 -8.67
CA SER A 44 16.25 -13.25 -8.56
C SER A 44 17.14 -13.19 -7.31
N GLY A 45 16.57 -12.73 -6.19
CA GLY A 45 17.22 -12.75 -4.88
C GLY A 45 17.08 -14.11 -4.19
N GLU A 46 17.75 -14.28 -3.04
CA GLU A 46 17.67 -15.52 -2.24
C GLU A 46 16.28 -15.66 -1.56
N VAL A 47 15.72 -14.55 -1.10
CA VAL A 47 14.46 -14.48 -0.35
C VAL A 47 13.29 -14.15 -1.25
N PHE A 48 13.44 -13.19 -2.16
CA PHE A 48 12.37 -12.75 -3.05
C PHE A 48 12.62 -13.19 -4.50
N GLU A 49 11.62 -13.86 -5.09
CA GLU A 49 11.58 -14.08 -6.54
C GLU A 49 11.54 -12.72 -7.24
N LYS A 50 10.66 -11.85 -6.74
CA LYS A 50 10.48 -10.48 -7.21
C LYS A 50 9.89 -9.61 -6.11
N ALA A 51 10.49 -8.44 -5.90
CA ALA A 51 9.95 -7.42 -5.01
C ALA A 51 9.92 -6.07 -5.73
N GLY A 52 8.75 -5.44 -5.79
CA GLY A 52 8.57 -4.11 -6.37
C GLY A 52 8.10 -3.11 -5.33
N VAL A 53 8.78 -1.97 -5.22
CA VAL A 53 8.39 -0.85 -4.35
C VAL A 53 8.43 0.42 -5.18
N ASN A 54 7.25 1.01 -5.42
CA ASN A 54 7.07 2.09 -6.36
C ASN A 54 6.51 3.33 -5.68
N VAL A 55 7.07 4.50 -6.00
CA VAL A 55 6.54 5.80 -5.60
C VAL A 55 6.12 6.56 -6.85
N SER A 56 4.95 7.18 -6.80
CA SER A 56 4.48 8.12 -7.81
C SER A 56 4.19 9.48 -7.17
N VAL A 57 4.55 10.56 -7.86
CA VAL A 57 4.19 11.94 -7.53
C VAL A 57 3.77 12.60 -8.83
N VAL A 58 2.47 12.65 -9.08
CA VAL A 58 1.88 13.10 -10.34
C VAL A 58 0.98 14.31 -10.12
N HIS A 59 0.96 15.19 -11.10
CA HIS A 59 0.08 16.35 -11.13
C HIS A 59 -0.29 16.63 -12.58
N GLY A 60 -1.38 17.35 -12.80
CA GLY A 60 -1.84 17.73 -14.13
C GLY A 60 -3.31 18.14 -14.10
N THR A 61 -3.95 18.09 -15.26
CA THR A 61 -5.36 18.47 -15.42
C THR A 61 -6.19 17.22 -15.76
N LEU A 62 -7.22 16.94 -14.98
CA LEU A 62 -8.19 15.88 -15.27
C LEU A 62 -9.11 16.29 -16.44
N SER A 63 -9.64 15.30 -17.16
CA SER A 63 -10.86 15.51 -17.94
C SER A 63 -12.07 15.68 -17.01
N GLU A 64 -13.14 16.32 -17.48
CA GLU A 64 -14.39 16.44 -16.71
C GLU A 64 -14.94 15.06 -16.29
N GLU A 65 -14.90 14.07 -17.18
CA GLU A 65 -15.31 12.68 -16.88
C GLU A 65 -14.43 12.05 -15.77
N ALA A 66 -13.12 12.27 -15.81
CA ALA A 66 -12.22 11.76 -14.79
C ALA A 66 -12.45 12.44 -13.43
N ALA A 67 -12.75 13.74 -13.44
CA ALA A 67 -13.09 14.51 -12.24
C ALA A 67 -14.40 14.04 -11.59
N GLU A 68 -15.41 13.66 -12.38
CA GLU A 68 -16.65 13.05 -11.88
C GLU A 68 -16.41 11.65 -11.28
N ARG A 69 -15.59 10.82 -11.93
CA ARG A 69 -15.32 9.44 -11.50
C ARG A 69 -14.41 9.34 -10.29
N MET A 70 -13.35 10.14 -10.24
CA MET A 70 -12.37 10.10 -9.14
C MET A 70 -12.85 10.81 -7.88
N GLY A 71 -13.92 11.61 -8.00
CA GLY A 71 -14.41 12.45 -6.93
C GLY A 71 -13.34 13.43 -6.45
N GLY A 72 -13.41 13.82 -5.18
CA GLY A 72 -12.38 14.67 -4.60
C GLY A 72 -12.52 16.14 -5.00
N GLY A 73 -13.76 16.66 -5.05
CA GLY A 73 -14.07 18.08 -5.17
C GLY A 73 -15.48 18.31 -5.70
N ASN A 74 -15.97 19.54 -5.60
CA ASN A 74 -17.15 19.99 -6.33
C ASN A 74 -16.83 20.16 -7.82
N PRO A 75 -17.84 20.21 -8.71
CA PRO A 75 -17.63 20.52 -10.13
C PRO A 75 -16.88 21.84 -10.38
N ASN A 76 -16.90 22.76 -9.41
CA ASN A 76 -16.28 24.08 -9.50
C ASN A 76 -14.83 24.15 -9.00
N ASP A 77 -14.28 23.08 -8.40
CA ASP A 77 -12.96 23.09 -7.73
C ASP A 77 -11.76 23.07 -8.71
N GLY A 78 -12.00 23.34 -9.99
CA GLY A 78 -11.04 23.17 -11.06
C GLY A 78 -10.78 21.70 -11.41
N LEU A 79 -10.03 21.51 -12.49
CA LEU A 79 -9.64 20.20 -13.00
C LEU A 79 -8.18 19.85 -12.70
N GLU A 80 -7.40 20.81 -12.19
CA GLU A 80 -6.05 20.55 -11.70
C GLU A 80 -6.10 19.54 -10.55
N PHE A 81 -5.19 18.57 -10.57
CA PHE A 81 -5.08 17.56 -9.53
C PHE A 81 -3.63 17.32 -9.14
N PHE A 82 -3.48 16.79 -7.94
CA PHE A 82 -2.25 16.22 -7.44
C PHE A 82 -2.54 14.83 -6.85
N ALA A 83 -1.69 13.87 -7.18
CA ALA A 83 -1.76 12.54 -6.60
C ALA A 83 -0.36 12.02 -6.27
N THR A 84 -0.22 11.38 -5.12
CA THR A 84 1.01 10.70 -4.76
C THR A 84 0.73 9.45 -3.96
N GLY A 85 1.62 8.47 -4.04
CA GLY A 85 1.50 7.28 -3.22
C GLY A 85 2.72 6.39 -3.33
N ILE A 86 2.80 5.48 -2.36
CA ILE A 86 3.69 4.33 -2.38
C ILE A 86 2.84 3.07 -2.61
N SER A 87 3.35 2.16 -3.44
CA SER A 87 2.74 0.85 -3.67
C SER A 87 3.82 -0.20 -3.76
N LEU A 88 3.59 -1.37 -3.17
CA LEU A 88 4.50 -2.48 -3.23
C LEU A 88 3.80 -3.81 -3.40
N VAL A 89 4.52 -4.76 -3.98
CA VAL A 89 4.19 -6.19 -3.99
C VAL A 89 5.49 -6.96 -3.81
N LEU A 90 5.54 -7.85 -2.82
CA LEU A 90 6.69 -8.71 -2.54
C LEU A 90 6.29 -10.16 -2.73
N HIS A 91 7.02 -10.88 -3.57
CA HIS A 91 6.83 -12.31 -3.84
C HIS A 91 8.05 -13.10 -3.34
N PRO A 92 7.95 -13.76 -2.18
CA PRO A 92 8.99 -14.65 -1.69
C PRO A 92 9.20 -15.86 -2.60
N ASN A 93 10.43 -16.38 -2.68
CA ASN A 93 10.72 -17.65 -3.35
C ASN A 93 10.11 -18.84 -2.60
N ASN A 94 10.16 -18.81 -1.26
CA ASN A 94 9.69 -19.91 -0.44
C ASN A 94 8.16 -19.87 -0.32
N PRO A 95 7.42 -20.92 -0.72
CA PRO A 95 5.95 -20.93 -0.69
C PRO A 95 5.37 -20.87 0.74
N MET A 96 6.19 -21.16 1.76
CA MET A 96 5.79 -20.99 3.17
C MET A 96 5.73 -19.52 3.56
N ALA A 97 6.44 -18.64 2.86
CA ALA A 97 6.42 -17.21 3.08
C ALA A 97 5.34 -16.54 2.19
N PRO A 98 4.43 -15.74 2.77
CA PRO A 98 3.32 -15.17 2.02
C PRO A 98 3.75 -14.04 1.08
N THR A 99 3.08 -13.93 -0.07
CA THR A 99 3.07 -12.69 -0.86
C THR A 99 2.37 -11.60 -0.05
N VAL A 100 2.88 -10.36 -0.13
CA VAL A 100 2.25 -9.20 0.52
C VAL A 100 2.10 -8.06 -0.47
N HIS A 101 0.99 -7.33 -0.35
CA HIS A 101 0.74 -6.09 -1.07
C HIS A 101 0.46 -4.96 -0.07
N SER A 102 0.92 -3.76 -0.39
CA SER A 102 0.58 -2.55 0.34
C SER A 102 0.52 -1.34 -0.58
N ASN A 103 -0.40 -0.43 -0.30
CA ASN A 103 -0.59 0.82 -1.03
C ASN A 103 -1.02 1.91 -0.06
N TYR A 104 -0.39 3.09 -0.13
CA TYR A 104 -0.83 4.29 0.60
C TYR A 104 -0.73 5.49 -0.30
N ARG A 105 -1.84 6.18 -0.50
CA ARG A 105 -1.98 7.25 -1.49
C ARG A 105 -2.81 8.42 -1.00
N TYR A 106 -2.54 9.55 -1.60
CA TYR A 106 -3.22 10.81 -1.42
C TYR A 106 -3.63 11.36 -2.77
N PHE A 107 -4.80 11.99 -2.80
CA PHE A 107 -5.31 12.68 -3.97
C PHE A 107 -5.95 13.99 -3.55
N GLU A 108 -5.76 15.04 -4.35
CA GLU A 108 -6.49 16.30 -4.24
C GLU A 108 -6.79 16.92 -5.62
N ARG A 109 -7.89 17.66 -5.70
CA ARG A 109 -8.20 18.59 -6.78
C ARG A 109 -8.08 20.03 -6.31
N GLY A 110 -7.74 20.90 -7.24
CA GLY A 110 -7.53 22.33 -7.00
C GLY A 110 -6.45 22.55 -5.94
N THR A 111 -6.76 23.37 -4.94
CA THR A 111 -5.83 23.70 -3.84
C THR A 111 -5.87 22.69 -2.68
N GLY A 112 -6.76 21.69 -2.74
CA GLY A 112 -6.95 20.76 -1.62
C GLY A 112 -7.55 21.41 -0.36
N GLN A 113 -8.06 22.65 -0.42
CA GLN A 113 -8.61 23.40 0.72
C GLN A 113 -10.13 23.29 0.83
N GLU A 114 -10.81 23.05 -0.29
CA GLU A 114 -12.27 22.96 -0.32
C GLU A 114 -12.75 21.65 0.30
N ASN A 115 -13.94 21.69 0.91
CA ASN A 115 -14.49 20.50 1.55
C ASN A 115 -14.71 19.40 0.50
N GLY A 116 -14.10 18.24 0.77
CA GLY A 116 -14.17 17.10 -0.12
C GLY A 116 -13.27 17.19 -1.34
N SER A 117 -12.37 18.18 -1.43
CA SER A 117 -11.44 18.32 -2.55
C SER A 117 -10.21 17.42 -2.45
N TRP A 118 -10.15 16.54 -1.45
CA TRP A 118 -9.04 15.63 -1.19
C TRP A 118 -9.53 14.35 -0.52
N TRP A 119 -8.70 13.32 -0.57
CA TRP A 119 -8.90 12.08 0.18
C TRP A 119 -7.61 11.27 0.27
N PHE A 120 -7.57 10.37 1.25
CA PHE A 120 -6.56 9.33 1.35
C PHE A 120 -7.15 7.96 1.02
N GLY A 121 -6.30 7.10 0.49
CA GLY A 121 -6.64 5.71 0.24
C GLY A 121 -5.45 4.83 0.53
N GLY A 122 -5.70 3.56 0.76
CA GLY A 122 -4.63 2.63 1.00
C GLY A 122 -5.07 1.35 1.69
N GLY A 123 -4.08 0.63 2.18
CA GLY A 123 -4.26 -0.65 2.80
C GLY A 123 -3.06 -1.56 2.58
N ALA A 124 -3.12 -2.70 3.24
CA ALA A 124 -2.17 -3.79 3.06
C ALA A 124 -2.91 -5.11 3.23
N ASP A 125 -2.48 -6.11 2.48
CA ASP A 125 -3.09 -7.43 2.48
C ASP A 125 -2.04 -8.54 2.34
N LEU A 126 -2.35 -9.69 2.93
CA LEU A 126 -1.47 -10.85 3.00
C LEU A 126 -2.05 -12.02 2.19
N THR A 127 -1.24 -12.59 1.32
CA THR A 127 -1.61 -13.67 0.39
C THR A 127 -0.70 -14.88 0.61
N PRO A 128 -0.99 -15.74 1.60
CA PRO A 128 -0.23 -16.97 1.83
C PRO A 128 -0.59 -18.06 0.83
N SER A 129 0.41 -18.83 0.37
CA SER A 129 0.17 -20.12 -0.30
C SER A 129 -0.19 -21.21 0.71
N TYR A 130 0.48 -21.21 1.87
CA TYR A 130 0.17 -22.06 3.01
C TYR A 130 -0.30 -21.22 4.20
N LEU A 131 -1.47 -21.55 4.74
CA LEU A 131 -2.03 -20.82 5.87
C LEU A 131 -1.32 -21.18 7.17
N PHE A 132 -0.71 -20.17 7.80
CA PHE A 132 -0.29 -20.21 9.20
C PHE A 132 -1.13 -19.20 9.99
N GLU A 133 -1.96 -19.71 10.90
CA GLU A 133 -2.90 -18.87 11.66
C GLU A 133 -2.18 -17.77 12.46
N GLU A 134 -0.98 -18.06 12.98
CA GLU A 134 -0.16 -17.10 13.72
C GLU A 134 0.35 -15.93 12.85
N ASP A 135 0.56 -16.15 11.55
CA ASP A 135 0.98 -15.10 10.62
C ASP A 135 -0.18 -14.17 10.30
N ALA A 136 -1.34 -14.75 10.01
CA ALA A 136 -2.57 -13.99 9.82
C ALA A 136 -2.90 -13.18 11.09
N ALA A 137 -2.81 -13.79 12.27
CA ALA A 137 -3.05 -13.13 13.54
C ALA A 137 -2.09 -11.95 13.77
N HIS A 138 -0.77 -12.13 13.53
CA HIS A 138 0.24 -11.09 13.67
C HIS A 138 0.00 -9.91 12.72
N PHE A 139 -0.26 -10.20 11.44
CA PHE A 139 -0.53 -9.18 10.43
C PHE A 139 -1.76 -8.35 10.80
N HIS A 140 -2.86 -9.02 11.15
CA HIS A 140 -4.11 -8.37 11.52
C HIS A 140 -4.02 -7.63 12.86
N SER A 141 -3.31 -8.15 13.86
CA SER A 141 -3.14 -7.46 15.14
C SER A 141 -2.32 -6.19 15.00
N THR A 142 -1.32 -6.17 14.10
CA THR A 142 -0.51 -5.00 13.82
C THR A 142 -1.37 -3.86 13.27
N TYR A 143 -2.15 -4.12 12.22
CA TYR A 143 -3.03 -3.10 11.64
C TYR A 143 -4.22 -2.72 12.52
N ARG A 144 -4.74 -3.65 13.32
CA ARG A 144 -5.75 -3.33 14.34
C ARG A 144 -5.20 -2.35 15.37
N ALA A 145 -4.01 -2.63 15.92
CA ALA A 145 -3.38 -1.75 16.89
C ALA A 145 -3.06 -0.37 16.31
N ILE A 146 -2.77 -0.28 15.00
CA ILE A 146 -2.65 1.01 14.31
C ILE A 146 -4.00 1.72 14.28
N CYS A 147 -5.06 1.06 13.77
CA CYS A 147 -6.40 1.66 13.72
C CYS A 147 -6.89 2.14 15.09
N GLU A 148 -6.64 1.40 16.17
CA GLU A 148 -7.08 1.74 17.53
C GLU A 148 -6.42 3.01 18.09
N ARG A 149 -5.33 3.51 17.50
CA ARG A 149 -4.71 4.79 17.88
C ARG A 149 -5.32 6.01 17.19
N HIS A 150 -6.17 5.82 16.18
CA HIS A 150 -6.67 6.89 15.32
C HIS A 150 -8.19 6.87 15.29
N GLU A 151 -8.83 7.96 15.75
CA GLU A 151 -10.30 8.06 15.79
C GLU A 151 -10.94 7.98 14.39
N ILE A 152 -10.20 8.35 13.34
CA ILE A 152 -10.65 8.30 11.95
C ILE A 152 -10.70 6.86 11.39
N ALA A 153 -10.14 5.89 12.10
CA ALA A 153 -9.95 4.53 11.63
C ALA A 153 -10.91 3.54 12.30
N ASP A 154 -11.52 2.67 11.48
CA ASP A 154 -12.32 1.54 11.94
C ASP A 154 -11.77 0.26 11.32
N TYR A 155 -11.03 -0.50 12.13
CA TYR A 155 -10.42 -1.75 11.71
C TYR A 155 -11.47 -2.74 11.18
N ALA A 156 -12.62 -2.88 11.83
CA ALA A 156 -13.63 -3.85 11.42
C ALA A 156 -14.22 -3.48 10.04
N LYS A 157 -14.44 -2.19 9.80
CA LYS A 157 -14.85 -1.67 8.50
C LYS A 157 -13.78 -1.90 7.43
N PHE A 158 -12.53 -1.52 7.70
CA PHE A 158 -11.44 -1.64 6.72
C PHE A 158 -11.08 -3.09 6.41
N LYS A 159 -11.16 -3.98 7.40
CA LYS A 159 -10.99 -5.42 7.20
C LYS A 159 -12.07 -5.97 6.28
N ARG A 160 -13.34 -5.73 6.60
CA ARG A 160 -14.47 -6.21 5.77
C ARG A 160 -14.34 -5.71 4.33
N TRP A 161 -13.98 -4.44 4.15
CA TRP A 161 -13.77 -3.90 2.81
C TRP A 161 -12.61 -4.58 2.09
N CYS A 162 -11.51 -4.89 2.79
CA CYS A 162 -10.40 -5.65 2.21
C CYS A 162 -10.85 -7.03 1.71
N ASP A 163 -11.67 -7.74 2.48
CA ASP A 163 -12.20 -9.05 2.08
C ASP A 163 -13.05 -8.94 0.81
N GLU A 164 -13.94 -7.94 0.76
CA GLU A 164 -14.84 -7.71 -0.38
C GLU A 164 -14.07 -7.29 -1.63
N TYR A 165 -13.06 -6.42 -1.48
CA TYR A 165 -12.29 -5.86 -2.58
C TYR A 165 -11.39 -6.90 -3.26
N PHE A 166 -10.76 -7.79 -2.48
CA PHE A 166 -9.86 -8.83 -3.00
C PHE A 166 -10.55 -10.20 -3.16
N HIS A 167 -11.87 -10.21 -3.33
CA HIS A 167 -12.63 -11.43 -3.62
C HIS A 167 -12.64 -11.74 -5.12
N ASN A 168 -12.26 -12.96 -5.50
CA ASN A 168 -12.34 -13.43 -6.87
C ASN A 168 -13.73 -14.01 -7.16
N GLY A 169 -14.62 -13.18 -7.73
CA GLY A 169 -16.00 -13.57 -8.03
C GLY A 169 -16.16 -14.80 -8.94
N HIS A 170 -15.20 -15.07 -9.84
CA HIS A 170 -15.26 -16.25 -10.71
C HIS A 170 -14.90 -17.55 -10.00
N ARG A 171 -14.13 -17.48 -8.91
CA ARG A 171 -13.67 -18.63 -8.13
C ARG A 171 -14.40 -18.79 -6.80
N GLY A 172 -15.10 -17.75 -6.33
CA GLY A 172 -15.79 -17.76 -5.04
C GLY A 172 -14.82 -17.81 -3.85
N GLU A 173 -13.59 -17.33 -4.04
CA GLU A 173 -12.52 -17.36 -3.02
C GLU A 173 -11.90 -15.97 -2.84
N ALA A 174 -11.46 -15.66 -1.62
CA ALA A 174 -10.62 -14.50 -1.36
C ALA A 174 -9.21 -14.75 -1.93
N ARG A 175 -8.52 -13.69 -2.39
CA ARG A 175 -7.13 -13.80 -2.88
C ARG A 175 -6.17 -14.31 -1.80
N GLY A 176 -6.43 -13.98 -0.54
CA GLY A 176 -5.58 -14.29 0.61
C GLY A 176 -6.35 -14.18 1.92
N VAL A 177 -5.66 -13.88 3.02
CA VAL A 177 -6.29 -13.69 4.34
C VAL A 177 -6.79 -12.26 4.57
N GLY A 178 -6.58 -11.38 3.59
CA GLY A 178 -7.02 -9.98 3.65
C GLY A 178 -6.06 -9.13 4.47
N GLY A 179 -6.60 -8.10 5.12
CA GLY A 179 -5.83 -7.09 5.84
C GLY A 179 -6.70 -5.88 6.15
N ILE A 180 -6.25 -4.69 5.76
CA ILE A 180 -7.06 -3.47 5.76
C ILE A 180 -7.13 -2.88 4.36
N PHE A 181 -8.28 -2.33 4.00
CA PHE A 181 -8.46 -1.55 2.79
C PHE A 181 -9.37 -0.36 3.08
N PHE A 182 -8.95 0.81 2.61
CA PHE A 182 -9.74 2.03 2.69
C PHE A 182 -9.53 2.88 1.43
N ASP A 183 -10.60 3.55 1.03
CA ASP A 183 -10.57 4.54 -0.04
C ASP A 183 -11.52 5.67 0.32
N ASN A 184 -11.33 6.83 -0.31
CA ASN A 184 -12.09 8.04 0.02
C ASN A 184 -12.05 8.38 1.53
N LEU A 185 -10.95 8.08 2.23
CA LEU A 185 -10.79 8.44 3.63
C LEU A 185 -10.66 9.96 3.74
N ARG A 186 -11.59 10.56 4.47
CA ARG A 186 -11.74 12.00 4.70
C ARG A 186 -12.10 12.21 6.15
N GLY A 187 -11.70 13.34 6.69
CA GLY A 187 -12.04 13.78 8.04
C GLY A 187 -12.08 15.30 8.08
N GLU A 188 -12.38 15.86 9.25
CA GLU A 188 -12.33 17.31 9.45
C GLU A 188 -10.90 17.86 9.32
N SER A 189 -9.92 17.04 9.66
CA SER A 189 -8.50 17.36 9.59
C SER A 189 -7.76 16.48 8.59
N LYS A 190 -7.16 17.11 7.57
CA LYS A 190 -6.23 16.43 6.65
C LYS A 190 -5.03 15.83 7.40
N ASN A 191 -4.60 16.47 8.49
CA ASN A 191 -3.48 16.01 9.30
C ASN A 191 -3.82 14.74 10.07
N GLU A 192 -5.04 14.58 10.59
CA GLU A 192 -5.46 13.35 11.27
C GLU A 192 -5.49 12.17 10.30
N CYS A 193 -6.06 12.36 9.11
CA CYS A 193 -6.02 11.33 8.07
C CYS A 193 -4.58 11.01 7.64
N PHE A 194 -3.73 12.04 7.50
CA PHE A 194 -2.32 11.85 7.15
C PHE A 194 -1.57 11.05 8.23
N SER A 195 -1.74 11.38 9.51
CA SER A 195 -1.11 10.66 10.62
C SER A 195 -1.52 9.19 10.65
N PHE A 196 -2.79 8.86 10.40
CA PHE A 196 -3.22 7.46 10.28
C PHE A 196 -2.53 6.74 9.11
N VAL A 197 -2.44 7.39 7.95
CA VAL A 197 -1.81 6.82 6.75
C VAL A 197 -0.31 6.66 6.93
N GLU A 198 0.36 7.60 7.59
CA GLU A 198 1.78 7.51 7.94
C GLU A 198 2.05 6.34 8.89
N ASP A 199 1.27 6.20 9.96
CA ASP A 199 1.37 5.06 10.88
C ASP A 199 1.16 3.71 10.16
N CYS A 200 0.21 3.64 9.21
CA CYS A 200 0.00 2.43 8.41
C CYS A 200 1.18 2.12 7.49
N ALA A 201 1.78 3.15 6.89
CA ALA A 201 2.95 3.00 6.01
C ALA A 201 4.20 2.57 6.79
N GLU A 202 4.42 3.13 7.98
CA GLU A 202 5.52 2.77 8.87
C GLU A 202 5.35 1.37 9.47
N GLY A 203 4.13 1.01 9.86
CA GLY A 203 3.81 -0.31 10.41
C GLY A 203 3.88 -1.47 9.41
N PHE A 204 4.14 -1.20 8.12
CA PHE A 204 4.24 -2.25 7.12
C PHE A 204 5.31 -3.29 7.47
N LEU A 205 6.53 -2.85 7.79
CA LEU A 205 7.62 -3.77 8.11
C LEU A 205 7.34 -4.55 9.40
N ASP A 206 6.77 -3.90 10.41
CA ASP A 206 6.34 -4.57 11.64
C ASP A 206 5.30 -5.67 11.37
N SER A 207 4.40 -5.44 10.41
CA SER A 207 3.37 -6.40 10.02
C SER A 207 3.92 -7.61 9.25
N TYR A 208 5.00 -7.44 8.48
CA TYR A 208 5.45 -8.44 7.51
C TYR A 208 6.77 -9.13 7.87
N MET A 209 7.75 -8.39 8.40
CA MET A 209 9.09 -8.94 8.63
C MET A 209 9.13 -10.11 9.61
N PRO A 210 8.40 -10.09 10.74
CA PRO A 210 8.36 -11.23 11.65
C PRO A 210 7.78 -12.50 11.02
N ILE A 211 6.87 -12.34 10.05
CA ILE A 211 6.28 -13.44 9.28
C ILE A 211 7.33 -13.98 8.31
N LEU A 212 7.89 -13.11 7.47
CA LEU A 212 8.88 -13.50 6.46
C LEU A 212 10.05 -14.27 7.07
N LEU A 213 10.66 -13.73 8.13
CA LEU A 213 11.83 -14.33 8.78
C LEU A 213 11.56 -15.71 9.39
N ARG A 214 10.32 -15.96 9.82
CA ARG A 214 9.90 -17.26 10.34
C ARG A 214 9.74 -18.31 9.24
N ARG A 215 9.38 -17.89 8.04
CA ARG A 215 8.96 -18.78 6.94
C ARG A 215 10.00 -18.99 5.87
N VAL A 216 10.85 -18.00 5.60
CA VAL A 216 11.77 -18.01 4.45
C VAL A 216 12.74 -19.20 4.42
N ASN A 217 13.09 -19.75 5.59
CA ASN A 217 14.01 -20.90 5.70
C ASN A 217 13.31 -22.25 5.92
N MET A 218 11.97 -22.31 5.84
CA MET A 218 11.25 -23.57 6.00
C MET A 218 11.49 -24.49 4.80
N PRO A 219 11.73 -25.80 5.00
CA PRO A 219 11.82 -26.75 3.89
C PRO A 219 10.52 -26.80 3.07
N PHE A 220 10.65 -26.93 1.76
CA PHE A 220 9.54 -27.21 0.84
C PHE A 220 10.02 -28.16 -0.27
N ASP A 221 9.11 -28.95 -0.83
CA ASP A 221 9.40 -29.77 -2.00
C ASP A 221 9.25 -28.92 -3.26
N GLU A 222 10.21 -28.99 -4.18
CA GLU A 222 10.21 -28.17 -5.42
C GLU A 222 9.17 -28.63 -6.46
N GLY A 223 8.46 -29.74 -6.21
CA GLY A 223 7.46 -30.32 -7.12
C GLY A 223 8.06 -31.18 -8.22
#